data_AF-A0A918QPF6-F1
#
_entry.id   AF-A0A918QPF6-F1
#
_cell.length_a   1.000
_cell.length_b   1.000
_cell.length_c   1.000
_cell.angle_alpha   90.00
_cell.angle_beta   90.00
_cell.angle_gamma   90.00
#
_symmetry.space_group_name_H-M   'P 1'
#
loop_
_entity.id
_entity.type
_entity.pdbx_description
1 polymer ?
#
loop_
_entity_poly.entity_id
_entity_poly.type
_entity_poly.pdbx_seq_one_letter_code
_entity_poly.pdbx_strand_id
1 'polypeptide(L)'
;MATPPGGRPYDGGGHPSPHEHSRNRYNSPSTPGRHGAQPYQQPYAPSYDQRQYDQRQYDQQRRAASHEPPHHQNAHNPLVRPYAMTGGRTRPRYQLAIEALVSTTADPMNLQGQLPEHQRICRLCFEIKSVAEISALLHIPLGVARILVADLAEAGLVAIHQPGGDEAAGGQPDVTLLERVLSGLRKL
;
A
#
# COMPACT_ATOMS: atom_id res chain seq x y z
N MET A 1 49.14 40.98 -3.74
CA MET A 1 50.55 40.85 -3.35
C MET A 1 50.61 39.99 -2.09
N ALA A 2 51.50 38.98 -2.13
CA ALA A 2 52.11 38.22 -1.02
C ALA A 2 51.24 37.36 -0.07
N THR A 3 51.17 36.05 -0.38
CA THR A 3 51.39 34.93 0.56
C THR A 3 52.92 34.61 0.63
N PRO A 4 53.39 33.55 1.33
CA PRO A 4 53.71 33.38 2.76
C PRO A 4 55.22 33.00 2.96
N PRO A 5 55.69 32.50 4.12
CA PRO A 5 55.94 31.05 4.26
C PRO A 5 55.65 30.51 5.68
N GLY A 6 55.21 29.27 5.90
CA GLY A 6 55.96 28.00 5.77
C GLY A 6 56.40 27.53 7.18
N GLY A 7 56.26 26.27 7.62
CA GLY A 7 55.74 25.08 6.99
C GLY A 7 55.96 23.84 7.88
N ARG A 8 55.10 22.82 7.63
CA ARG A 8 55.36 21.37 7.58
C ARG A 8 55.68 20.59 8.88
N PRO A 9 55.63 19.25 8.85
CA PRO A 9 54.48 18.42 8.45
C PRO A 9 54.28 17.26 9.46
N TYR A 10 53.16 16.54 9.39
CA TYR A 10 53.19 15.11 9.71
C TYR A 10 52.72 14.34 8.48
N ASP A 11 53.52 13.33 8.21
CA ASP A 11 53.64 12.50 7.02
C ASP A 11 53.34 11.06 7.44
N GLY A 12 53.02 10.23 6.45
CA GLY A 12 52.94 8.78 6.56
C GLY A 12 51.54 8.28 6.84
N GLY A 13 50.84 7.59 5.94
CA GLY A 13 51.24 6.91 4.70
C GLY A 13 50.21 5.80 4.47
N GLY A 14 49.93 5.30 3.27
CA GLY A 14 50.42 5.62 1.95
C GLY A 14 49.43 5.10 0.89
N HIS A 15 49.41 5.79 -0.24
CA HIS A 15 49.73 5.32 -1.60
C HIS A 15 49.25 3.95 -2.15
N PRO A 16 49.13 3.81 -3.49
CA PRO A 16 47.87 3.44 -4.13
C PRO A 16 47.97 2.38 -5.26
N SER A 17 46.84 2.16 -5.95
CA SER A 17 46.74 1.76 -7.38
C SER A 17 46.90 0.25 -7.73
N PRO A 18 46.74 -0.19 -9.01
CA PRO A 18 45.48 -0.76 -9.51
C PRO A 18 45.71 -2.05 -10.33
N HIS A 19 45.05 -3.18 -10.04
CA HIS A 19 45.13 -4.33 -10.96
C HIS A 19 43.81 -5.07 -11.14
N GLU A 20 43.42 -5.07 -12.41
CA GLU A 20 42.45 -5.91 -13.09
C GLU A 20 42.84 -7.41 -13.03
N HIS A 21 41.86 -8.27 -13.32
CA HIS A 21 41.97 -9.72 -13.58
C HIS A 21 42.29 -10.65 -12.39
N SER A 22 41.28 -11.41 -11.95
CA SER A 22 41.28 -12.87 -12.14
C SER A 22 39.96 -13.53 -11.71
N ARG A 23 39.38 -14.25 -12.67
CA ARG A 23 38.30 -15.21 -12.51
C ARG A 23 38.79 -16.41 -11.69
N ASN A 24 38.33 -16.57 -10.45
CA ASN A 24 38.34 -17.86 -9.72
C ASN A 24 36.88 -18.28 -9.57
N ARG A 25 36.26 -18.99 -10.52
CA ARG A 25 36.52 -20.38 -10.95
C ARG A 25 36.62 -21.30 -9.74
N TYR A 26 35.46 -21.81 -9.34
CA TYR A 26 35.28 -22.84 -8.32
C TYR A 26 36.37 -23.92 -8.45
N ASN A 27 37.13 -24.05 -7.37
CA ASN A 27 38.18 -25.03 -7.18
C ASN A 27 37.54 -26.42 -7.02
N SER A 28 37.72 -27.28 -8.01
CA SER A 28 37.36 -28.71 -7.95
C SER A 28 38.52 -29.50 -7.37
N PRO A 29 38.37 -30.22 -6.25
CA PRO A 29 39.33 -31.25 -5.89
C PRO A 29 39.11 -32.49 -6.76
N SER A 30 40.18 -32.92 -7.45
CA SER A 30 40.21 -34.14 -8.26
C SER A 30 40.25 -35.42 -7.40
N THR A 31 39.83 -36.50 -8.06
CA THR A 31 39.55 -37.88 -7.62
C THR A 31 40.75 -38.66 -7.06
N PRO A 32 40.49 -39.89 -6.57
CA PRO A 32 41.11 -41.01 -7.27
C PRO A 32 40.19 -42.23 -7.51
N GLY A 33 40.35 -42.84 -8.69
CA GLY A 33 40.67 -44.28 -8.84
C GLY A 33 39.65 -45.36 -8.44
N ARG A 34 38.82 -45.75 -9.42
CA ARG A 34 38.69 -47.11 -10.02
C ARG A 34 38.41 -48.36 -9.13
N HIS A 35 37.42 -49.13 -9.62
CA HIS A 35 37.15 -50.58 -9.48
C HIS A 35 35.95 -51.01 -8.61
N GLY A 36 34.96 -51.66 -9.24
CA GLY A 36 33.96 -52.50 -8.57
C GLY A 36 32.54 -52.36 -9.13
N ALA A 37 32.18 -53.20 -10.11
CA ALA A 37 30.82 -53.33 -10.60
C ALA A 37 29.94 -54.11 -9.60
N GLN A 38 28.76 -53.58 -9.25
CA GLN A 38 27.61 -54.36 -8.80
C GLN A 38 26.33 -53.71 -9.37
N PRO A 39 25.56 -54.42 -10.23
CA PRO A 39 24.26 -53.94 -10.65
C PRO A 39 23.24 -54.24 -9.55
N TYR A 40 22.72 -53.21 -8.90
CA TYR A 40 21.56 -53.35 -8.03
C TYR A 40 20.35 -53.62 -8.93
N GLN A 41 19.80 -54.84 -8.86
CA GLN A 41 18.49 -55.15 -9.43
C GLN A 41 17.43 -54.37 -8.65
N GLN A 42 16.79 -53.43 -9.34
CA GLN A 42 15.67 -52.66 -8.83
C GLN A 42 14.37 -53.49 -9.03
N PRO A 43 13.53 -53.71 -8.01
CA PRO A 43 12.27 -54.41 -8.18
C PRO A 43 11.34 -53.60 -9.09
N TYR A 44 10.75 -54.30 -10.06
CA TYR A 44 9.80 -53.76 -11.03
C TYR A 44 8.58 -53.15 -10.31
N ALA A 45 8.42 -51.82 -10.39
CA ALA A 45 7.19 -51.15 -9.99
C ALA A 45 6.16 -51.27 -11.13
N PRO A 46 4.88 -51.58 -10.85
CA PRO A 46 3.85 -51.65 -11.89
C PRO A 46 3.64 -50.26 -12.49
N SER A 47 3.68 -50.20 -13.81
CA SER A 47 3.34 -49.01 -14.60
C SER A 47 1.85 -48.71 -14.47
N TYR A 48 1.48 -47.89 -13.49
CA TYR A 48 0.19 -47.22 -13.49
C TYR A 48 0.16 -46.19 -14.62
N ASP A 49 -0.95 -46.18 -15.35
CA ASP A 49 -1.23 -45.28 -16.46
C ASP A 49 -1.18 -43.81 -15.98
N GLN A 50 0.01 -43.23 -16.08
CA GLN A 50 0.30 -41.86 -15.66
C GLN A 50 -0.45 -40.82 -16.50
N ARG A 51 -1.01 -41.19 -17.67
CA ARG A 51 -1.74 -40.27 -18.55
C ARG A 51 -3.10 -39.87 -17.98
N GLN A 52 -3.73 -40.73 -17.19
CA GLN A 52 -5.08 -40.46 -16.67
C GLN A 52 -5.13 -39.42 -15.55
N TYR A 53 -4.01 -39.18 -14.84
CA TYR A 53 -3.98 -38.19 -13.76
C TYR A 53 -3.80 -36.77 -14.27
N ASP A 54 -2.98 -36.58 -15.31
CA ASP A 54 -2.72 -35.27 -15.91
C ASP A 54 -4.01 -34.70 -16.53
N GLN A 55 -4.73 -35.53 -17.28
CA GLN A 55 -5.89 -35.09 -18.05
C GLN A 55 -7.06 -34.62 -17.17
N ARG A 56 -7.30 -35.30 -16.04
CA ARG A 56 -8.36 -34.89 -15.09
C ARG A 56 -8.02 -33.60 -14.35
N GLN A 57 -6.74 -33.35 -14.06
CA GLN A 57 -6.33 -32.09 -13.44
C GLN A 57 -6.53 -30.89 -14.39
N TYR A 58 -6.25 -31.03 -15.69
CA TYR A 58 -6.47 -29.95 -16.66
C TYR A 58 -7.94 -29.58 -16.88
N ASP A 59 -8.85 -30.56 -16.97
CA ASP A 59 -10.28 -30.30 -17.13
C ASP A 59 -10.91 -29.65 -15.89
N GLN A 60 -10.44 -30.03 -14.70
CA GLN A 60 -10.90 -29.44 -13.44
C GLN A 60 -10.41 -28.00 -13.26
N GLN A 61 -9.20 -27.67 -13.74
CA GLN A 61 -8.69 -26.30 -13.78
C GLN A 61 -9.48 -25.40 -14.75
N ARG A 62 -9.92 -25.91 -15.92
CA ARG A 62 -10.74 -25.12 -16.87
C ARG A 62 -12.15 -24.83 -16.35
N ARG A 63 -12.77 -25.76 -15.62
CA ARG A 63 -14.10 -25.54 -14.99
C ARG A 63 -14.05 -24.54 -13.82
N ALA A 64 -12.93 -24.47 -13.11
CA ALA A 64 -12.72 -23.46 -12.08
C ALA A 64 -12.47 -22.06 -12.67
N ALA A 65 -11.89 -21.98 -13.88
CA ALA A 65 -11.59 -20.72 -14.56
C ALA A 65 -12.80 -20.05 -15.23
N SER A 66 -13.97 -20.71 -15.30
CA SER A 66 -15.19 -20.16 -15.93
C SER A 66 -16.15 -19.47 -14.96
N HIS A 67 -15.80 -19.34 -13.67
CA HIS A 67 -16.52 -18.47 -12.75
C HIS A 67 -15.92 -17.07 -12.79
N GLU A 68 -16.23 -16.30 -13.84
CA GLU A 68 -16.04 -14.86 -13.77
C GLU A 68 -16.99 -14.31 -12.68
N PRO A 69 -16.47 -13.68 -11.62
CA PRO A 69 -17.33 -12.92 -10.71
C PRO A 69 -18.02 -11.83 -11.54
N PRO A 70 -19.25 -11.41 -11.20
CA PRO A 70 -19.93 -10.37 -11.94
C PRO A 70 -19.02 -9.14 -12.00
N HIS A 71 -18.62 -8.77 -13.20
CA HIS A 71 -17.90 -7.53 -13.46
C HIS A 71 -18.86 -6.40 -13.13
N HIS A 72 -18.82 -5.93 -11.89
CA HIS A 72 -19.33 -4.61 -11.54
C HIS A 72 -18.65 -3.65 -12.50
N GLN A 73 -19.42 -3.05 -13.39
CA GLN A 73 -18.96 -2.13 -14.42
C GLN A 73 -18.26 -0.97 -13.72
N ASN A 74 -16.96 -1.10 -13.52
CA ASN A 74 -16.11 -0.02 -13.07
C ASN A 74 -16.25 1.06 -14.13
N ALA A 75 -16.89 2.18 -13.80
CA ALA A 75 -16.78 3.37 -14.62
C ALA A 75 -15.30 3.75 -14.60
N HIS A 76 -14.60 3.44 -15.70
CA HIS A 76 -13.15 3.44 -15.77
C HIS A 76 -12.66 4.87 -15.54
N ASN A 77 -12.11 5.15 -14.35
CA ASN A 77 -11.11 6.20 -14.24
C ASN A 77 -9.92 5.69 -15.08
N PRO A 78 -9.29 6.50 -15.96
CA PRO A 78 -8.07 6.08 -16.65
C PRO A 78 -7.11 5.48 -15.62
N LEU A 79 -6.40 4.38 -15.96
CA LEU A 79 -5.63 3.52 -15.05
C LEU A 79 -4.44 4.25 -14.36
N VAL A 80 -4.73 5.31 -13.62
CA VAL A 80 -3.83 5.99 -12.72
C VAL A 80 -3.70 5.09 -11.50
N ARG A 81 -2.47 4.67 -11.19
CA ARG A 81 -2.19 3.92 -9.97
C ARG A 81 -2.74 4.74 -8.78
N PRO A 82 -3.49 4.15 -7.84
CA PRO A 82 -4.13 4.92 -6.76
C PRO A 82 -3.17 5.84 -5.98
N TYR A 83 -1.91 5.44 -5.80
CA TYR A 83 -0.89 6.24 -5.11
C TYR A 83 -0.28 7.37 -5.95
N ALA A 84 -0.49 7.37 -7.27
CA ALA A 84 -0.10 8.49 -8.11
C ALA A 84 -1.01 9.71 -7.86
N MET A 85 -2.27 9.50 -7.43
CA MET A 85 -3.21 10.57 -7.09
C MET A 85 -2.74 11.41 -5.90
N THR A 86 -1.95 10.83 -4.99
CA THR A 86 -1.47 11.51 -3.78
C THR A 86 -0.10 12.17 -3.97
N GLY A 87 0.48 12.11 -5.17
CA GLY A 87 1.85 12.56 -5.43
C GLY A 87 2.91 11.72 -4.70
N GLY A 88 2.62 10.45 -4.41
CA GLY A 88 3.52 9.55 -3.69
C GLY A 88 3.43 9.61 -2.16
N ARG A 89 2.55 10.47 -1.61
CA ARG A 89 2.30 10.50 -0.16
C ARG A 89 1.58 9.23 0.29
N THR A 90 2.03 8.68 1.43
CA THR A 90 1.48 7.46 2.05
C THR A 90 0.81 7.72 3.40
N ARG A 91 0.86 8.96 3.89
CA ARG A 91 0.21 9.38 5.15
C ARG A 91 -0.56 10.69 4.95
N PRO A 92 -1.78 10.81 5.49
CA PRO A 92 -2.51 12.08 5.53
C PRO A 92 -1.84 13.06 6.50
N ARG A 93 -2.14 14.34 6.36
CA ARG A 93 -1.59 15.40 7.24
C ARG A 93 -2.03 15.30 8.69
N TYR A 94 -3.20 14.73 8.93
CA TYR A 94 -3.75 14.45 10.26
C TYR A 94 -4.58 13.16 10.22
N GLN A 95 -4.82 12.60 11.41
CA GLN A 95 -5.42 11.29 11.54
C GLN A 95 -6.95 11.36 11.42
N LEU A 96 -7.47 10.91 10.28
CA LEU A 96 -8.91 10.80 10.04
C LEU A 96 -9.44 9.43 10.47
N ALA A 97 -10.40 9.43 11.40
CA ALA A 97 -11.19 8.25 11.72
C ALA A 97 -11.95 7.77 10.47
N ILE A 98 -12.25 6.47 10.41
CA ILE A 98 -12.93 5.89 9.24
C ILE A 98 -14.39 6.39 9.14
N GLU A 99 -15.00 6.62 10.30
CA GLU A 99 -16.34 7.14 10.52
C GLU A 99 -16.43 8.68 10.55
N ALA A 100 -15.30 9.38 10.38
CA ALA A 100 -15.31 10.84 10.33
C ALA A 100 -16.20 11.32 9.17
N LEU A 101 -17.13 12.21 9.47
CA LEU A 101 -18.10 12.72 8.52
C LEU A 101 -17.51 13.92 7.77
N VAL A 102 -17.80 14.02 6.48
CA VAL A 102 -17.28 15.06 5.59
C VAL A 102 -18.44 15.75 4.90
N SER A 103 -18.40 17.08 4.85
CA SER A 103 -19.39 17.92 4.15
C SER A 103 -18.68 18.97 3.32
N THR A 104 -19.14 19.21 2.10
CA THR A 104 -18.59 20.25 1.22
C THR A 104 -18.96 21.63 1.73
N THR A 105 -17.97 22.50 1.90
CA THR A 105 -18.13 23.91 2.27
C THR A 105 -17.89 24.85 1.09
N ALA A 106 -17.24 24.37 0.03
CA ALA A 106 -16.94 25.14 -1.16
C ALA A 106 -18.19 25.48 -1.98
N ASP A 107 -18.23 26.70 -2.52
CA ASP A 107 -19.11 27.05 -3.63
C ASP A 107 -18.71 26.24 -4.88
N PRO A 108 -19.67 25.76 -5.70
CA PRO A 108 -19.39 25.07 -6.96
C PRO A 108 -18.38 25.77 -7.88
N MET A 109 -18.33 27.12 -7.87
CA MET A 109 -17.37 27.90 -8.65
C MET A 109 -15.92 27.65 -8.19
N ASN A 110 -15.70 27.46 -6.89
CA ASN A 110 -14.38 27.23 -6.30
C ASN A 110 -13.83 25.82 -6.58
N LEU A 111 -14.68 24.92 -7.11
CA LEU A 111 -14.26 23.59 -7.55
C LEU A 111 -13.61 23.63 -8.95
N GLN A 112 -13.77 24.73 -9.69
CA GLN A 112 -13.14 24.89 -11.00
C GLN A 112 -11.62 24.96 -10.84
N GLY A 113 -10.89 24.14 -11.58
CA GLY A 113 -9.42 24.05 -11.50
C GLY A 113 -8.88 23.06 -10.44
N GLN A 114 -9.74 22.45 -9.63
CA GLN A 114 -9.32 21.35 -8.75
C GLN A 114 -9.08 20.05 -9.54
N LEU A 115 -8.30 19.14 -8.96
CA LEU A 115 -8.10 17.80 -9.51
C LEU A 115 -9.45 17.07 -9.70
N PRO A 116 -9.59 16.21 -10.73
CA PRO A 116 -10.83 15.48 -10.98
C PRO A 116 -11.34 14.72 -9.74
N GLU A 117 -10.42 14.10 -8.99
CA GLU A 117 -10.71 13.37 -7.76
C GLU A 117 -11.21 14.30 -6.65
N HIS A 118 -10.61 15.48 -6.50
CA HIS A 118 -11.04 16.50 -5.53
C HIS A 118 -12.45 16.98 -5.84
N GLN A 119 -12.74 17.29 -7.10
CA GLN A 119 -14.09 17.68 -7.53
C GLN A 119 -15.10 16.57 -7.25
N ARG A 120 -14.73 15.31 -7.48
CA ARG A 120 -15.62 14.17 -7.27
C ARG A 120 -15.92 13.94 -5.79
N ILE A 121 -14.92 14.09 -4.91
CA ILE A 121 -15.13 14.05 -3.45
C ILE A 121 -16.07 15.19 -3.03
N CYS A 122 -15.83 16.43 -3.45
CA CYS A 122 -16.71 17.56 -3.10
C CYS A 122 -18.15 17.35 -3.60
N ARG A 123 -18.34 16.75 -4.78
CA ARG A 123 -19.70 16.42 -5.27
C ARG A 123 -20.38 15.35 -4.42
N LEU A 124 -19.64 14.32 -3.99
CA LEU A 124 -20.17 13.30 -3.10
C LEU A 124 -20.54 13.87 -1.73
N CYS A 125 -19.76 14.84 -1.23
CA CYS A 125 -19.93 15.41 0.11
C CYS A 125 -20.92 16.59 0.18
N PHE A 126 -21.68 16.88 -0.89
CA PHE A 126 -22.85 17.77 -0.77
C PHE A 126 -23.92 17.18 0.16
N GLU A 127 -24.01 15.85 0.19
CA GLU A 127 -24.60 15.12 1.30
C GLU A 127 -23.48 14.70 2.24
N ILE A 128 -23.72 14.75 3.55
CA ILE A 128 -22.72 14.32 4.53
C ILE A 128 -22.40 12.83 4.29
N LYS A 129 -21.10 12.50 4.16
CA LYS A 129 -20.62 11.12 3.99
C LYS A 129 -19.39 10.87 4.85
N SER A 130 -19.24 9.65 5.34
CA SER A 130 -18.03 9.24 6.06
C SER A 130 -16.85 9.02 5.10
N VAL A 131 -15.63 9.06 5.64
CA VAL A 131 -14.41 8.72 4.88
C VAL A 131 -14.49 7.29 4.31
N ALA A 132 -15.10 6.35 5.04
CA ALA A 132 -15.36 5.00 4.56
C ALA A 132 -16.22 4.98 3.29
N GLU A 133 -17.34 5.70 3.32
CA GLU A 133 -18.27 5.78 2.19
C GLU A 133 -17.63 6.45 0.99
N ILE A 134 -16.85 7.51 1.18
CA ILE A 134 -16.11 8.17 0.10
C ILE A 134 -15.17 7.17 -0.58
N SER A 135 -14.39 6.41 0.19
CA SER A 135 -13.49 5.37 -0.33
C SER A 135 -14.25 4.31 -1.15
N ALA A 136 -15.38 3.84 -0.62
CA ALA A 136 -16.20 2.84 -1.28
C ALA A 136 -16.84 3.36 -2.57
N LEU A 137 -17.44 4.56 -2.55
CA LEU A 137 -18.13 5.15 -3.69
C LEU A 137 -17.17 5.53 -4.82
N LEU A 138 -15.96 5.97 -4.48
CA LEU A 138 -14.92 6.29 -5.46
C LEU A 138 -14.10 5.07 -5.90
N HIS A 139 -14.28 3.91 -5.27
CA HIS A 139 -13.52 2.69 -5.53
C HIS A 139 -12.00 2.89 -5.41
N ILE A 140 -11.57 3.70 -4.43
CA ILE A 140 -10.17 4.00 -4.13
C ILE A 140 -9.77 3.43 -2.77
N PRO A 141 -8.48 3.10 -2.54
CA PRO A 141 -8.02 2.64 -1.22
C PRO A 141 -8.30 3.67 -0.12
N LEU A 142 -8.66 3.19 1.06
CA LEU A 142 -9.00 4.04 2.22
C LEU A 142 -7.88 5.04 2.57
N GLY A 143 -6.62 4.62 2.46
CA GLY A 143 -5.47 5.51 2.71
C GLY A 143 -5.40 6.67 1.72
N VAL A 144 -5.74 6.43 0.45
CA VAL A 144 -5.79 7.47 -0.59
C VAL A 144 -6.95 8.42 -0.30
N ALA A 145 -8.14 7.89 0.02
CA ALA A 145 -9.30 8.71 0.39
C ALA A 145 -8.99 9.65 1.58
N ARG A 146 -8.33 9.14 2.63
CA ARG A 146 -7.89 9.96 3.78
C ARG A 146 -6.95 11.09 3.38
N ILE A 147 -6.01 10.83 2.47
CA ILE A 147 -5.06 11.86 2.02
C ILE A 147 -5.81 12.95 1.25
N LEU A 148 -6.65 12.57 0.28
CA LEU A 148 -7.40 13.52 -0.55
C LEU A 148 -8.39 14.35 0.28
N VAL A 149 -9.08 13.73 1.24
CA VAL A 149 -9.99 14.45 2.16
C VAL A 149 -9.22 15.44 3.04
N ALA A 150 -8.05 15.04 3.56
CA ALA A 150 -7.21 15.94 4.36
C ALA A 150 -6.72 17.15 3.53
N ASP A 151 -6.37 16.94 2.26
CA ASP A 151 -5.96 18.02 1.36
C ASP A 151 -7.11 18.99 1.05
N LEU A 152 -8.32 18.47 0.83
CA LEU A 152 -9.51 19.28 0.59
C LEU A 152 -9.87 20.14 1.81
N ALA A 153 -9.72 19.60 3.01
CA ALA A 153 -9.99 20.32 4.23
C ALA A 153 -8.92 21.38 4.52
N GLU A 154 -7.65 21.09 4.24
CA GLU A 154 -6.57 22.09 4.29
C GLU A 154 -6.84 23.25 3.30
N ALA A 155 -7.40 22.93 2.12
CA ALA A 155 -7.83 23.93 1.14
C ALA A 155 -9.15 24.65 1.51
N GLY A 156 -9.79 24.29 2.63
CA GLY A 156 -11.05 24.89 3.08
C GLY A 156 -12.27 24.50 2.22
N LEU A 157 -12.16 23.47 1.40
CA LEU A 157 -13.21 23.04 0.47
C LEU A 157 -14.22 22.07 1.09
N VAL A 158 -13.81 21.38 2.15
CA VAL A 158 -14.67 20.50 2.96
C VAL A 158 -14.46 20.76 4.44
N ALA A 159 -15.50 20.54 5.22
CA ALA A 159 -15.45 20.45 6.68
C ALA A 159 -15.48 18.98 7.11
N ILE A 160 -14.77 18.67 8.19
CA ILE A 160 -14.72 17.34 8.80
C ILE A 160 -15.32 17.41 10.19
N HIS A 161 -16.24 16.49 10.46
CA HIS A 161 -16.89 16.31 11.75
C HIS A 161 -16.44 14.97 12.30
N GLN A 162 -15.51 14.99 13.25
CA GLN A 162 -14.96 13.78 13.84
C GLN A 162 -15.49 13.61 15.27
N PRO A 163 -16.10 12.47 15.61
CA PRO A 163 -16.49 12.20 16.98
C PRO A 163 -15.25 12.20 17.88
N GLY A 164 -15.24 13.06 18.91
CA GLY A 164 -14.13 13.17 19.86
C GLY A 164 -12.93 14.01 19.40
N GLY A 165 -13.10 14.86 18.36
CA GLY A 165 -12.04 15.63 17.73
C GLY A 165 -11.52 16.86 18.50
N ASP A 166 -12.34 17.46 19.38
CA ASP A 166 -11.91 18.63 20.15
C ASP A 166 -11.54 18.21 21.59
N GLU A 167 -10.25 17.95 21.81
CA GLU A 167 -9.37 18.73 22.74
C GLU A 167 -8.06 18.01 23.15
N ALA A 168 -7.93 16.68 23.11
CA ALA A 168 -6.64 16.00 23.30
C ALA A 168 -6.77 14.48 23.10
N ALA A 169 -6.15 13.93 22.05
CA ALA A 169 -5.65 12.54 21.98
C ALA A 169 -6.44 11.39 22.65
N GLY A 170 -7.78 11.42 22.69
CA GLY A 170 -8.51 10.43 23.49
C GLY A 170 -9.99 10.23 23.20
N GLY A 171 -10.65 11.11 22.43
CA GLY A 171 -12.01 10.90 21.91
C GLY A 171 -13.06 10.49 22.95
N GLN A 172 -12.82 10.74 24.24
CA GLN A 172 -13.67 10.25 25.31
C GLN A 172 -14.87 11.18 25.45
N PRO A 173 -16.10 10.67 25.29
CA PRO A 173 -17.29 11.45 25.58
C PRO A 173 -17.27 11.88 27.05
N ASP A 174 -17.68 13.12 27.32
CA ASP A 174 -17.74 13.68 28.66
C ASP A 174 -18.49 12.73 29.61
N VAL A 175 -17.85 12.37 30.72
CA VAL A 175 -18.42 11.49 31.75
C VAL A 175 -19.77 12.02 32.21
N THR A 176 -19.94 13.35 32.30
CA THR A 176 -21.22 13.94 32.70
C THR A 176 -22.31 13.70 31.65
N LEU A 177 -21.97 13.67 30.37
CA LEU A 177 -22.91 13.27 29.31
C LEU A 177 -23.29 11.80 29.44
N LEU A 178 -22.31 10.91 29.67
CA LEU A 178 -22.56 9.48 29.85
C LEU A 178 -23.45 9.19 31.06
N GLU A 179 -23.25 9.88 32.18
CA GLU A 179 -24.09 9.75 33.37
C GLU A 179 -25.53 10.22 33.11
N ARG A 180 -25.70 11.33 32.37
CA ARG A 180 -27.04 11.80 31.96
C ARG A 180 -27.76 10.78 31.09
N VAL A 181 -27.07 10.19 30.11
CA VAL A 181 -27.63 9.15 29.23
C VAL A 181 -28.03 7.92 30.05
N LEU A 182 -27.15 7.42 30.94
CA LEU A 182 -27.44 6.27 31.80
C LEU A 182 -28.65 6.51 32.71
N SER A 183 -28.75 7.70 33.31
CA SER A 183 -29.88 8.09 34.13
C SER A 183 -31.18 8.14 33.33
N GLY A 184 -31.14 8.62 32.09
CA GLY A 184 -32.30 8.63 31.19
C GLY A 184 -32.77 7.23 30.81
N LEU A 185 -31.85 6.34 30.41
CA LEU A 185 -32.18 4.97 30.00
C LEU A 185 -32.73 4.10 31.14
N ARG A 186 -32.34 4.37 32.40
CA ARG A 186 -32.86 3.65 33.58
C ARG A 186 -34.28 4.06 33.99
N LYS A 187 -34.83 5.14 33.42
CA LYS A 187 -36.17 5.67 33.73
C LYS A 187 -37.22 5.29 32.69
N LEU A 188 -36.87 4.43 31.74
CA LEU A 188 -37.75 3.82 30.75
C LEU A 188 -38.03 2.37 31.16
#